data_AF-A0AAR2JV66-F1
#
_entry.id   AF-A0AAR2JV66-F1
#
_cell.length_a   1.000
_cell.length_b   1.000
_cell.length_c   1.000
_cell.angle_alpha   90.00
_cell.angle_beta   90.00
_cell.angle_gamma   90.00
#
_symmetry.space_group_name_H-M   'P 1'
#
loop_
_entity.id
_entity.type
_entity.pdbx_description
1 polymer ?
#
loop_
_entity_poly.entity_id
_entity_poly.type
_entity_poly.pdbx_seq_one_letter_code
_entity_poly.pdbx_strand_id
1 'polypeptide(L)'
;MTHGRMSAARPRGRAALDAFCVCLAVTLASSYNIDLEHPVLYRGPRETFFGYSVLEHFHDNTRWILVGAPRANSSFSSSVRSPGAVFKCRIHSNPERRCTEVDLGRGNKQRESCGKTCQGDRDNEWMGVSLARQDKPNGKVLACAHRWKNVYYESEQILPHGYCSVIPPTLQGRTRALIPCYEDHKKTYGEEHGSCQAGIAGVFTEELVVMGAPGSYYWTGTVKVFNITSNSQYSLNRDDLSIQRYSYLGYAVTAGHFSSPTTIDVAAGAPQDGGEGKVYIFRIEGTSLVKTFQASGKMVCKKKKKKFICGA
;
A
#
# COMPACT_ATOMS: atom_id res chain seq x y z
N MET A 1 0.64 26.77 75.01
CA MET A 1 1.99 27.06 74.49
C MET A 1 2.34 25.97 73.48
N THR A 2 1.99 26.18 72.20
CA THR A 2 2.78 26.83 71.13
C THR A 2 3.78 25.90 70.44
N HIS A 3 3.55 25.74 69.12
CA HIS A 3 4.48 25.45 68.02
C HIS A 3 5.15 24.06 67.94
N GLY A 4 5.29 23.40 66.78
CA GLY A 4 4.91 23.75 65.41
C GLY A 4 5.09 22.54 64.47
N ARG A 5 4.29 22.49 63.40
CA ARG A 5 4.42 21.54 62.28
C ARG A 5 5.69 21.85 61.48
N MET A 6 6.67 20.93 61.47
CA MET A 6 7.71 20.93 60.45
C MET A 6 7.21 20.20 59.21
N SER A 7 6.87 20.97 58.17
CA SER A 7 6.63 20.46 56.82
C SER A 7 7.99 20.12 56.20
N ALA A 8 8.25 18.83 55.97
CA ALA A 8 9.43 18.39 55.24
C ALA A 8 9.27 18.79 53.77
N ALA A 9 10.01 19.83 53.36
CA ALA A 9 10.11 20.24 51.96
C ALA A 9 10.70 19.08 51.14
N ARG A 10 9.88 18.44 50.29
CA ARG A 10 10.38 17.53 49.26
C ARG A 10 11.43 18.26 48.42
N PRO A 11 12.59 17.65 48.13
CA PRO A 11 13.66 18.32 47.41
C PRO A 11 13.19 18.59 45.97
N ARG A 12 12.85 19.85 45.68
CA ARG A 12 12.48 20.37 44.35
C ARG A 12 13.53 20.02 43.27
N GLY A 13 14.76 19.66 43.65
CA GLY A 13 15.85 19.33 42.74
C GLY A 13 15.73 17.97 42.04
N ARG A 14 15.13 16.93 42.66
CA ARG A 14 15.05 15.59 42.03
C ARG A 14 14.10 15.55 40.84
N ALA A 15 12.92 16.13 40.99
CA ALA A 15 11.94 16.20 39.90
C ALA A 15 12.41 17.08 38.73
N ALA A 16 13.22 18.12 39.01
CA ALA A 16 13.82 18.95 37.97
C ALA A 16 14.96 18.22 37.23
N LEU A 17 15.76 17.42 37.94
CA LEU A 17 16.78 16.57 37.34
C LEU A 17 16.15 15.47 36.47
N ASP A 18 15.12 14.79 36.97
CA ASP A 18 14.42 13.75 36.24
C ASP A 18 13.74 14.31 34.98
N ALA A 19 13.11 15.48 35.08
CA ALA A 19 12.53 16.18 33.94
C ALA A 19 13.60 16.63 32.92
N PHE A 20 14.75 17.11 33.40
CA PHE A 20 15.88 17.49 32.55
C PHE A 20 16.49 16.28 31.83
N CYS A 21 16.68 15.14 32.53
CA CYS A 21 17.15 13.89 31.96
C CYS A 21 16.17 13.31 30.94
N VAL A 22 14.86 13.38 31.18
CA VAL A 22 13.84 12.98 30.20
C VAL A 22 13.83 13.93 29.00
N CYS A 23 13.99 15.23 29.19
CA CYS A 23 14.12 16.19 28.08
C CYS A 23 15.39 15.97 27.25
N LEU A 24 16.52 15.59 27.88
CA LEU A 24 17.76 15.19 27.19
C LEU A 24 17.61 13.86 26.44
N ALA A 25 16.91 12.88 27.04
CA ALA A 25 16.64 11.60 26.38
C ALA A 25 15.69 11.76 25.18
N VAL A 26 14.70 12.66 25.27
CA VAL A 26 13.72 12.93 24.20
C VAL A 26 14.30 13.78 23.07
N THR A 27 15.29 14.64 23.35
CA THR A 27 15.98 15.44 22.32
C THR A 27 17.05 14.66 21.56
N LEU A 28 17.51 13.51 22.08
CA LEU A 28 18.54 12.68 21.46
C LEU A 28 18.03 11.44 20.71
N ALA A 29 16.73 11.26 20.59
CA ALA A 29 16.17 10.36 19.57
C ALA A 29 16.14 11.05 18.19
N SER A 30 17.26 11.69 17.81
CA SER A 30 17.58 11.84 16.39
C SER A 30 17.78 10.44 15.84
N SER A 31 17.38 10.20 14.59
CA SER A 31 17.84 9.02 13.84
C SER A 31 19.37 9.05 13.78
N TYR A 32 20.04 8.50 14.79
CA TYR A 32 21.46 8.76 15.04
C TYR A 32 22.39 7.94 14.15
N ASN A 33 21.88 6.90 13.49
CA ASN A 33 22.65 5.96 12.68
C ASN A 33 22.27 5.98 11.18
N ILE A 34 21.47 6.95 10.74
CA ILE A 34 21.24 7.20 9.31
C ILE A 34 22.21 8.31 8.89
N ASP A 35 23.10 8.01 7.95
CA ASP A 35 24.00 9.00 7.38
C ASP A 35 23.21 10.00 6.54
N LEU A 36 23.16 11.26 7.02
CA LEU A 36 22.52 12.37 6.32
C LEU A 36 23.50 13.17 5.45
N GLU A 37 24.82 12.97 5.63
CA GLU A 37 25.87 13.70 4.91
C GLU A 37 26.17 13.08 3.55
N HIS A 38 26.06 11.74 3.43
CA HIS A 38 26.37 11.02 2.20
C HIS A 38 25.16 10.28 1.58
N PRO A 39 24.04 10.96 1.28
CA PRO A 39 22.90 10.30 0.66
C PRO A 39 23.18 9.92 -0.80
N VAL A 40 22.72 8.73 -1.19
CA VAL A 40 22.71 8.31 -2.59
C VAL A 40 21.42 8.77 -3.26
N LEU A 41 21.54 9.76 -4.15
CA LEU A 41 20.40 10.34 -4.86
C LEU A 41 20.22 9.74 -6.26
N TYR A 42 19.13 8.98 -6.43
CA TYR A 42 18.64 8.55 -7.73
C TYR A 42 17.65 9.57 -8.28
N ARG A 43 17.86 10.01 -9.52
CA ARG A 43 16.97 10.96 -10.21
C ARG A 43 16.25 10.25 -11.35
N GLY A 44 14.92 10.32 -11.33
CA GLY A 44 14.08 9.81 -12.41
C GLY A 44 13.55 10.90 -13.34
N PRO A 45 12.71 10.51 -14.31
CA PRO A 45 12.08 11.45 -15.24
C PRO A 45 11.16 12.46 -14.54
N ARG A 46 11.19 13.72 -14.99
CA ARG A 46 10.39 14.81 -14.42
C ARG A 46 8.88 14.58 -14.65
N GLU A 47 8.06 15.08 -13.72
CA GLU A 47 6.58 15.07 -13.80
C GLU A 47 5.92 13.68 -13.89
N THR A 48 6.66 12.61 -13.61
CA THR A 48 6.17 11.22 -13.68
C THR A 48 5.72 10.63 -12.35
N PHE A 49 5.85 11.41 -11.27
CA PHE A 49 5.74 10.94 -9.88
C PHE A 49 6.74 9.82 -9.55
N PHE A 50 7.93 9.86 -10.15
CA PHE A 50 9.04 9.00 -9.76
C PHE A 50 9.33 9.15 -8.25
N GLY A 51 9.24 8.04 -7.53
CA GLY A 51 9.38 8.02 -6.06
C GLY A 51 8.05 7.92 -5.33
N TYR A 52 6.91 7.80 -6.04
CA TYR A 52 5.60 7.61 -5.41
C TYR A 52 5.57 6.34 -4.53
N SER A 53 6.23 5.28 -4.99
CA SER A 53 6.51 4.07 -4.22
C SER A 53 7.97 3.69 -4.37
N VAL A 54 8.58 3.15 -3.30
CA VAL A 54 9.99 2.74 -3.26
C VAL A 54 10.08 1.41 -2.54
N LEU A 55 10.93 0.52 -3.05
CA LEU A 55 11.11 -0.82 -2.51
C LEU A 55 12.55 -1.29 -2.72
N GLU A 56 13.16 -1.85 -1.68
CA GLU A 56 14.45 -2.53 -1.81
C GLU A 56 14.26 -3.94 -2.38
N HIS A 57 15.16 -4.35 -3.28
CA HIS A 57 15.15 -5.69 -3.83
C HIS A 57 16.56 -6.27 -3.92
N PHE A 58 16.66 -7.54 -3.55
CA PHE A 58 17.91 -8.30 -3.61
C PHE A 58 17.68 -9.63 -4.30
N HIS A 59 18.51 -9.88 -5.31
CA HIS A 59 18.55 -11.12 -6.07
C HIS A 59 19.94 -11.31 -6.67
N ASP A 60 20.46 -12.53 -6.63
CA ASP A 60 21.75 -12.92 -7.20
C ASP A 60 22.90 -11.95 -6.87
N ASN A 61 23.11 -11.75 -5.56
CA ASN A 61 24.09 -10.82 -4.98
C ASN A 61 23.99 -9.36 -5.46
N THR A 62 22.89 -8.99 -6.11
CA THR A 62 22.66 -7.65 -6.63
C THR A 62 21.56 -6.96 -5.85
N ARG A 63 21.88 -5.76 -5.36
CA ARG A 63 20.95 -4.88 -4.65
C ARG A 63 20.39 -3.81 -5.59
N TRP A 64 19.07 -3.68 -5.59
CA TRP A 64 18.31 -2.75 -6.39
C TRP A 64 17.40 -1.91 -5.51
N ILE A 65 17.23 -0.65 -5.87
CA ILE A 65 16.08 0.15 -5.47
C ILE A 65 15.09 0.10 -6.63
N LEU A 66 13.87 -0.34 -6.34
CA LEU A 66 12.74 -0.26 -7.25
C LEU A 66 11.95 1.01 -6.94
N VAL A 67 11.55 1.72 -7.98
CA VAL A 67 10.86 3.00 -7.86
C VAL A 67 9.65 3.03 -8.78
N GLY A 68 8.47 3.24 -8.22
CA GLY A 68 7.25 3.48 -8.97
C GLY A 68 7.17 4.92 -9.47
N ALA A 69 6.70 5.08 -10.71
CA ALA A 69 6.42 6.37 -11.33
C ALA A 69 5.05 6.30 -12.05
N PRO A 70 3.92 6.45 -11.31
CA PRO A 70 2.58 6.19 -11.83
C PRO A 70 2.14 7.01 -13.04
N ARG A 71 2.81 8.11 -13.35
CA ARG A 71 2.49 8.97 -14.50
C ARG A 71 3.54 8.92 -15.61
N ALA A 72 4.55 8.07 -15.48
CA ALA A 72 5.56 7.89 -16.52
C ALA A 72 4.93 7.39 -17.83
N ASN A 73 5.45 7.88 -18.95
CA ASN A 73 5.31 7.17 -20.21
C ASN A 73 6.27 5.98 -20.22
N SER A 74 5.83 4.87 -20.79
CA SER A 74 6.61 3.64 -20.85
C SER A 74 7.30 3.50 -22.20
N SER A 75 8.58 3.14 -22.20
CA SER A 75 9.32 2.82 -23.41
C SER A 75 8.86 1.49 -24.04
N PHE A 76 8.29 0.58 -23.23
CA PHE A 76 7.74 -0.71 -23.66
C PHE A 76 6.26 -0.63 -24.09
N SER A 77 5.61 0.52 -23.92
CA SER A 77 4.19 0.73 -24.23
C SER A 77 3.95 2.15 -24.77
N SER A 78 4.67 2.53 -25.82
CA SER A 78 4.66 3.87 -26.41
C SER A 78 3.30 4.31 -26.98
N SER A 79 2.43 3.36 -27.34
CA SER A 79 1.06 3.62 -27.81
C SER A 79 0.05 3.83 -26.67
N VAL A 80 0.49 3.76 -25.42
CA VAL A 80 -0.37 3.91 -24.22
C VAL A 80 -0.08 5.23 -23.54
N ARG A 81 -1.12 5.97 -23.19
CA ARG A 81 -0.98 7.30 -22.60
C ARG A 81 -0.74 7.20 -21.09
N SER A 82 0.44 7.64 -20.65
CA SER A 82 0.80 7.75 -19.22
C SER A 82 0.41 6.50 -18.39
N PRO A 83 0.78 5.28 -18.83
CA PRO A 83 0.41 4.06 -18.09
C PRO A 83 1.04 4.00 -16.70
N GLY A 84 2.15 4.72 -16.49
CA GLY A 84 3.02 4.53 -15.35
C GLY A 84 4.07 3.45 -15.62
N ALA A 85 5.15 3.48 -14.84
CA ALA A 85 6.27 2.56 -15.00
C ALA A 85 6.93 2.25 -13.64
N VAL A 86 7.67 1.14 -13.61
CA VAL A 86 8.55 0.78 -12.49
C VAL A 86 9.99 0.87 -12.99
N PHE A 87 10.84 1.56 -12.23
CA PHE A 87 12.25 1.71 -12.51
C PHE A 87 13.08 0.88 -11.53
N LYS A 88 14.27 0.44 -11.96
CA LYS A 88 15.27 -0.20 -11.11
C LYS A 88 16.59 0.58 -11.14
N CYS A 89 17.17 0.77 -9.97
CA CYS A 89 18.44 1.48 -9.78
C CYS A 89 19.39 0.59 -8.97
N ARG A 90 20.59 0.27 -9.49
CA ARG A 90 21.55 -0.58 -8.77
C ARG A 90 22.28 0.23 -7.67
N ILE A 91 22.47 -0.34 -6.48
CA ILE A 91 22.97 0.36 -5.27
C ILE A 91 24.49 0.60 -5.23
N HIS A 92 25.31 -0.16 -5.95
CA HIS A 92 26.79 -0.05 -5.88
C HIS A 92 27.44 0.18 -7.24
N SER A 93 27.37 -0.81 -8.15
CA SER A 93 27.97 -0.75 -9.49
C SER A 93 27.17 0.15 -10.44
N ASN A 94 26.95 1.41 -10.04
CA ASN A 94 26.14 2.41 -10.74
C ASN A 94 26.65 3.82 -10.43
N PRO A 95 27.87 4.18 -10.85
CA PRO A 95 28.48 5.47 -10.54
C PRO A 95 27.64 6.65 -11.08
N GLU A 96 26.97 6.45 -12.22
CA GLU A 96 26.11 7.45 -12.85
C GLU A 96 24.72 7.56 -12.20
N ARG A 97 24.41 6.69 -11.22
CA ARG A 97 23.13 6.64 -10.49
C ARG A 97 21.92 6.58 -11.44
N ARG A 98 22.08 5.87 -12.56
CA ARG A 98 21.02 5.70 -13.56
C ARG A 98 20.00 4.70 -13.07
N CYS A 99 18.74 4.96 -13.41
CA CYS A 99 17.63 4.04 -13.22
C CYS A 99 17.08 3.66 -14.59
N THR A 100 16.81 2.38 -14.79
CA THR A 100 16.23 1.87 -16.05
C THR A 100 14.83 1.34 -15.80
N GLU A 101 13.96 1.48 -16.79
CA GLU A 101 12.61 0.94 -16.74
C GLU A 101 12.65 -0.60 -16.70
N VAL A 102 11.78 -1.20 -15.88
CA VAL A 102 11.55 -2.63 -15.84
C VAL A 102 10.52 -2.99 -16.90
N ASP A 103 10.88 -3.87 -17.83
CA ASP A 103 9.90 -4.44 -18.76
C ASP A 103 8.97 -5.40 -18.00
N LEU A 104 7.70 -5.03 -17.93
CA LEU A 104 6.65 -5.84 -17.30
C LEU A 104 6.06 -6.90 -18.25
N GLY A 105 6.53 -6.98 -19.49
CA GLY A 105 6.07 -7.95 -20.48
C GLY A 105 4.62 -7.71 -20.93
N ARG A 106 4.15 -6.47 -20.88
CA ARG A 106 2.76 -6.08 -21.19
C ARG A 106 2.55 -5.63 -22.64
N GLY A 107 3.63 -5.54 -23.42
CA GLY A 107 3.61 -5.19 -24.83
C GLY A 107 3.07 -3.79 -25.12
N ASN A 108 3.02 -3.44 -26.41
CA ASN A 108 2.62 -2.12 -26.89
C ASN A 108 1.16 -2.08 -27.38
N LYS A 109 0.21 -2.42 -26.49
CA LYS A 109 -1.22 -2.36 -26.77
C LYS A 109 -1.94 -1.54 -25.69
N GLN A 110 -2.72 -0.55 -26.12
CA GLN A 110 -3.58 0.23 -25.22
C GLN A 110 -4.72 -0.62 -24.66
N ARG A 111 -5.37 -1.38 -25.55
CA ARG A 111 -6.49 -2.25 -25.22
C ARG A 111 -6.16 -3.72 -25.46
N GLU A 112 -6.57 -4.59 -24.53
CA GLU A 112 -6.35 -6.03 -24.62
C GLU A 112 -7.52 -6.81 -24.01
N SER A 113 -7.87 -7.96 -24.59
CA SER A 113 -8.88 -8.86 -24.02
C SER A 113 -8.31 -9.57 -22.79
N CYS A 114 -9.09 -9.58 -21.70
CA CYS A 114 -8.67 -10.14 -20.40
C CYS A 114 -9.64 -11.18 -19.82
N GLY A 115 -10.68 -11.55 -20.56
CA GLY A 115 -11.81 -12.36 -20.11
C GLY A 115 -13.01 -12.23 -21.05
N LYS A 116 -14.11 -12.94 -20.78
CA LYS A 116 -15.29 -12.96 -21.66
C LYS A 116 -15.95 -11.59 -21.80
N THR A 117 -15.99 -10.82 -20.72
CA THR A 117 -16.58 -9.48 -20.65
C THR A 117 -15.55 -8.47 -20.17
N CYS A 118 -14.31 -8.62 -20.67
CA CYS A 118 -13.17 -7.84 -20.25
C CYS A 118 -12.38 -7.31 -21.45
N GLN A 119 -12.37 -6.00 -21.59
CA GLN A 119 -11.45 -5.28 -22.45
C GLN A 119 -10.68 -4.30 -21.57
N GLY A 120 -9.44 -4.66 -21.26
CA GLY A 120 -8.56 -3.85 -20.42
C GLY A 120 -8.13 -2.60 -21.16
N ASP A 121 -8.16 -1.46 -20.47
CA ASP A 121 -7.61 -0.19 -20.95
C ASP A 121 -6.51 0.29 -20.01
N ARG A 122 -5.35 0.54 -20.60
CA ARG A 122 -4.10 0.84 -19.87
C ARG A 122 -3.78 2.34 -19.79
N ASP A 123 -4.61 3.20 -20.38
CA ASP A 123 -4.36 4.64 -20.31
C ASP A 123 -4.52 5.14 -18.88
N ASN A 124 -3.54 5.90 -18.38
CA ASN A 124 -3.56 6.47 -17.03
C ASN A 124 -3.86 5.43 -15.93
N GLU A 125 -3.39 4.19 -16.09
CA GLU A 125 -3.66 3.09 -15.16
C GLU A 125 -2.91 3.19 -13.82
N TRP A 126 -1.90 4.07 -13.75
CA TRP A 126 -1.09 4.35 -12.57
C TRP A 126 -0.21 3.17 -12.12
N MET A 127 0.46 2.51 -13.07
CA MET A 127 1.40 1.44 -12.77
C MET A 127 2.57 1.93 -11.90
N GLY A 128 2.84 1.22 -10.81
CA GLY A 128 3.84 1.62 -9.81
C GLY A 128 3.24 2.47 -8.67
N VAL A 129 1.91 2.53 -8.53
CA VAL A 129 1.27 3.21 -7.38
C VAL A 129 1.66 2.54 -6.05
N SER A 130 1.80 1.22 -6.06
CA SER A 130 2.26 0.43 -4.93
C SER A 130 3.24 -0.65 -5.40
N LEU A 131 4.21 -0.94 -4.54
CA LEU A 131 5.23 -1.97 -4.73
C LEU A 131 5.34 -2.79 -3.44
N ALA A 132 5.50 -4.11 -3.56
CA ALA A 132 5.79 -4.97 -2.43
C ALA A 132 6.74 -6.09 -2.82
N ARG A 133 7.73 -6.39 -1.99
CA ARG A 133 8.63 -7.54 -2.18
C ARG A 133 8.10 -8.72 -1.38
N GLN A 134 8.06 -9.89 -2.00
CA GLN A 134 7.76 -11.15 -1.32
C GLN A 134 8.77 -11.39 -0.20
N ASP A 135 8.28 -11.68 0.99
CA ASP A 135 9.10 -11.83 2.20
C ASP A 135 9.86 -13.17 2.26
N LYS A 136 10.74 -13.41 1.28
CA LYS A 136 11.64 -14.57 1.27
C LYS A 136 12.92 -14.33 0.45
N PRO A 137 13.94 -15.21 0.56
CA PRO A 137 15.07 -15.21 -0.35
C PRO A 137 14.61 -15.37 -1.80
N ASN A 138 15.21 -14.61 -2.72
CA ASN A 138 14.75 -14.57 -4.12
C ASN A 138 13.25 -14.28 -4.24
N GLY A 139 12.75 -13.36 -3.41
CA GLY A 139 11.35 -12.94 -3.42
C GLY A 139 10.95 -12.31 -4.76
N LYS A 140 9.74 -12.60 -5.20
CA LYS A 140 9.08 -11.91 -6.32
C LYS A 140 8.71 -10.48 -5.90
N VAL A 141 8.34 -9.65 -6.87
CA VAL A 141 7.88 -8.28 -6.61
C VAL A 141 6.47 -8.10 -7.13
N LEU A 142 5.60 -7.47 -6.36
CA LEU A 142 4.29 -7.01 -6.77
C LEU A 142 4.40 -5.55 -7.21
N ALA A 143 3.82 -5.22 -8.37
CA ALA A 143 3.62 -3.84 -8.79
C ALA A 143 2.18 -3.65 -9.27
N CYS A 144 1.50 -2.59 -8.82
CA CYS A 144 0.09 -2.40 -9.10
C CYS A 144 -0.24 -1.09 -9.83
N ALA A 145 -1.42 -1.10 -10.46
CA ALA A 145 -2.03 -0.06 -11.27
C ALA A 145 -3.51 0.03 -10.89
N HIS A 146 -3.81 0.67 -9.77
CA HIS A 146 -5.16 0.73 -9.19
C HIS A 146 -6.21 1.46 -10.06
N ARG A 147 -5.79 2.19 -11.10
CA ARG A 147 -6.67 2.89 -12.05
C ARG A 147 -6.76 2.19 -13.41
N TRP A 148 -6.28 0.95 -13.51
CA TRP A 148 -6.56 0.10 -14.67
C TRP A 148 -8.07 -0.16 -14.77
N LYS A 149 -8.60 -0.15 -16.00
CA LYS A 149 -10.04 -0.13 -16.25
C LYS A 149 -10.45 -1.27 -17.17
N ASN A 150 -11.63 -1.82 -16.94
CA ASN A 150 -12.37 -2.59 -17.92
C ASN A 150 -13.34 -1.66 -18.67
N VAL A 151 -13.17 -1.55 -19.98
CA VAL A 151 -13.97 -0.71 -20.88
C VAL A 151 -14.91 -1.52 -21.77
N TYR A 152 -15.10 -2.82 -21.49
CA TYR A 152 -15.99 -3.68 -22.28
C TYR A 152 -17.43 -3.14 -22.37
N TYR A 153 -17.91 -2.49 -21.31
CA TYR A 153 -19.22 -1.84 -21.23
C TYR A 153 -19.13 -0.31 -21.31
N GLU A 154 -18.15 0.25 -22.03
CA GLU A 154 -17.88 1.70 -22.02
C GLU A 154 -19.07 2.60 -22.40
N SER A 155 -20.05 2.08 -23.15
CA SER A 155 -21.31 2.77 -23.45
C SER A 155 -22.22 2.93 -22.24
N GLU A 156 -22.10 2.05 -21.24
CA GLU A 156 -22.86 2.09 -19.98
C GLU A 156 -22.00 2.68 -18.86
N GLN A 157 -20.86 2.05 -18.54
CA GLN A 157 -19.97 2.39 -17.42
C GLN A 157 -18.53 1.93 -17.71
N ILE A 158 -17.57 2.67 -17.16
CA ILE A 158 -16.15 2.26 -17.13
C ILE A 158 -15.85 1.71 -15.74
N LEU A 159 -15.33 0.49 -15.66
CA LEU A 159 -15.14 -0.22 -14.39
C LEU A 159 -13.66 -0.21 -13.96
N PRO A 160 -13.24 0.63 -13.00
CA PRO A 160 -11.86 0.66 -12.54
C PRO A 160 -11.59 -0.51 -11.58
N HIS A 161 -11.37 -1.70 -12.13
CA HIS A 161 -11.07 -2.90 -11.35
C HIS A 161 -9.70 -2.85 -10.66
N GLY A 162 -8.73 -2.14 -11.25
CA GLY A 162 -7.32 -2.22 -10.86
C GLY A 162 -6.63 -3.47 -11.42
N TYR A 163 -5.30 -3.45 -11.38
CA TYR A 163 -4.44 -4.48 -11.96
C TYR A 163 -3.13 -4.56 -11.18
N CYS A 164 -2.58 -5.76 -11.03
CA CYS A 164 -1.22 -5.94 -10.51
C CYS A 164 -0.43 -6.94 -11.35
N SER A 165 0.90 -6.78 -11.38
CA SER A 165 1.85 -7.71 -11.94
C SER A 165 2.71 -8.31 -10.84
N VAL A 166 2.82 -9.63 -10.81
CA VAL A 166 3.86 -10.33 -10.05
C VAL A 166 5.07 -10.53 -10.96
N ILE A 167 6.14 -9.83 -10.62
CA ILE A 167 7.41 -9.74 -11.32
C ILE A 167 8.37 -10.79 -10.73
N PRO A 168 9.08 -11.57 -11.56
CA PRO A 168 10.06 -12.53 -11.07
C PRO A 168 11.25 -11.84 -10.38
N PRO A 169 12.01 -12.56 -9.54
CA PRO A 169 13.13 -11.99 -8.78
C PRO A 169 14.24 -11.42 -9.67
N THR A 170 14.36 -11.91 -10.90
CA THR A 170 15.30 -11.44 -11.92
C THR A 170 14.96 -10.05 -12.47
N LEU A 171 13.74 -9.55 -12.24
CA LEU A 171 13.18 -8.34 -12.84
C LEU A 171 13.21 -8.36 -14.39
N GLN A 172 13.11 -9.55 -14.96
CA GLN A 172 13.14 -9.82 -16.39
C GLN A 172 12.21 -10.99 -16.74
N GLY A 173 11.67 -11.00 -17.95
CA GLY A 173 10.82 -12.09 -18.45
C GLY A 173 9.34 -11.88 -18.16
N ARG A 174 8.55 -12.96 -18.29
CA ARG A 174 7.09 -12.90 -18.21
C ARG A 174 6.62 -12.64 -16.78
N THR A 175 5.78 -11.63 -16.62
CA THR A 175 5.09 -11.33 -15.36
C THR A 175 3.75 -12.07 -15.30
N ARG A 176 3.24 -12.29 -14.08
CA ARG A 176 1.91 -12.85 -13.85
C ARG A 176 0.93 -11.72 -13.55
N ALA A 177 -0.08 -11.56 -14.38
CA ALA A 177 -1.17 -10.61 -14.16
C ALA A 177 -2.11 -11.08 -13.04
N LEU A 178 -2.57 -10.13 -12.23
CA LEU A 178 -3.63 -10.30 -11.23
C LEU A 178 -4.68 -9.21 -11.46
N ILE A 179 -5.93 -9.63 -11.68
CA ILE A 179 -7.10 -8.75 -11.85
C ILE A 179 -8.16 -9.20 -10.83
N PRO A 180 -7.93 -8.98 -9.53
CA PRO A 180 -8.67 -9.66 -8.45
C PRO A 180 -10.13 -9.22 -8.29
N CYS A 181 -10.54 -8.20 -9.04
CA CYS A 181 -11.87 -7.62 -9.01
C CYS A 181 -12.66 -7.86 -10.30
N TYR A 182 -12.07 -8.58 -11.26
CA TYR A 182 -12.78 -8.97 -12.47
C TYR A 182 -13.59 -10.24 -12.23
N GLU A 183 -14.87 -10.18 -12.59
CA GLU A 183 -15.79 -11.31 -12.69
C GLU A 183 -16.60 -11.17 -13.99
N ASP A 184 -16.89 -12.29 -14.65
CA ASP A 184 -17.65 -12.29 -15.90
C ASP A 184 -19.05 -11.71 -15.68
N HIS A 185 -19.54 -10.94 -16.66
CA HIS A 185 -20.89 -10.38 -16.73
C HIS A 185 -21.26 -9.33 -15.65
N LYS A 186 -20.29 -8.86 -14.87
CA LYS A 186 -20.49 -7.72 -13.96
C LYS A 186 -20.35 -6.39 -14.70
N LYS A 187 -21.36 -5.51 -14.57
CA LYS A 187 -21.43 -4.23 -15.30
C LYS A 187 -21.75 -3.00 -14.45
N THR A 188 -22.18 -3.19 -13.21
CA THR A 188 -22.58 -2.08 -12.33
C THR A 188 -21.36 -1.45 -11.66
N TYR A 189 -21.19 -0.13 -11.80
CA TYR A 189 -20.02 0.58 -11.26
C TYR A 189 -19.88 0.46 -9.73
N GLY A 190 -20.93 0.78 -8.97
CA GLY A 190 -20.82 0.86 -7.50
C GLY A 190 -21.03 -0.47 -6.77
N GLU A 191 -21.65 -1.45 -7.40
CA GLU A 191 -21.94 -2.73 -6.74
C GLU A 191 -20.72 -3.65 -6.75
N GLU A 192 -20.63 -4.49 -5.73
CA GLU A 192 -19.58 -5.51 -5.62
C GLU A 192 -18.17 -4.96 -5.84
N HIS A 193 -17.58 -5.24 -7.00
CA HIS A 193 -16.21 -4.88 -7.34
C HIS A 193 -16.10 -4.00 -8.59
N GLY A 194 -17.20 -3.44 -9.11
CA GLY A 194 -17.19 -2.63 -10.33
C GLY A 194 -16.25 -1.42 -10.28
N SER A 195 -16.15 -0.76 -9.12
CA SER A 195 -15.23 0.36 -8.87
C SER A 195 -14.08 0.00 -7.93
N CYS A 196 -13.72 -1.28 -7.85
CA CYS A 196 -12.83 -1.83 -6.83
C CYS A 196 -11.50 -1.10 -6.59
N GLN A 197 -10.80 -0.71 -7.65
CA GLN A 197 -9.46 -0.10 -7.61
C GLN A 197 -8.43 -0.91 -6.80
N ALA A 198 -8.40 -2.22 -7.01
CA ALA A 198 -7.47 -3.10 -6.31
C ALA A 198 -6.01 -2.73 -6.60
N GLY A 199 -5.18 -2.81 -5.56
CA GLY A 199 -3.75 -2.57 -5.66
C GLY A 199 -3.34 -1.11 -5.41
N ILE A 200 -4.24 -0.27 -4.88
CA ILE A 200 -3.84 1.06 -4.38
C ILE A 200 -2.76 0.94 -3.29
N ALA A 201 -2.87 -0.11 -2.47
CA ALA A 201 -1.87 -0.57 -1.53
C ALA A 201 -1.76 -2.09 -1.66
N GLY A 202 -0.57 -2.63 -1.36
CA GLY A 202 -0.35 -4.06 -1.38
C GLY A 202 0.81 -4.48 -0.48
N VAL A 203 0.74 -5.70 0.03
CA VAL A 203 1.82 -6.37 0.77
C VAL A 203 1.97 -7.80 0.24
N PHE A 204 3.19 -8.32 0.29
CA PHE A 204 3.52 -9.62 -0.27
C PHE A 204 4.27 -10.45 0.78
N THR A 205 3.56 -11.32 1.48
CA THR A 205 4.16 -12.26 2.43
C THR A 205 4.80 -13.44 1.68
N GLU A 206 5.30 -14.43 2.40
CA GLU A 206 5.87 -15.64 1.79
C GLU A 206 4.94 -16.32 0.76
N GLU A 207 3.64 -16.34 1.02
CA GLU A 207 2.64 -17.00 0.16
C GLU A 207 1.52 -16.08 -0.30
N LEU A 208 1.22 -15.02 0.44
CA LEU A 208 0.03 -14.21 0.23
C LEU A 208 0.36 -12.88 -0.44
N VAL A 209 -0.37 -12.58 -1.50
CA VAL A 209 -0.50 -11.23 -2.04
C VAL A 209 -1.78 -10.64 -1.46
N VAL A 210 -1.63 -9.58 -0.67
CA VAL A 210 -2.75 -8.83 -0.09
C VAL A 210 -2.86 -7.50 -0.82
N MET A 211 -4.03 -7.17 -1.33
CA MET A 211 -4.29 -5.95 -2.08
C MET A 211 -5.48 -5.20 -1.49
N GLY A 212 -5.28 -3.91 -1.25
CA GLY A 212 -6.33 -3.00 -0.87
C GLY A 212 -7.27 -2.68 -2.03
N ALA A 213 -8.59 -2.65 -1.78
CA ALA A 213 -9.63 -2.45 -2.79
C ALA A 213 -10.72 -1.47 -2.29
N PRO A 214 -10.39 -0.19 -2.07
CA PRO A 214 -11.23 0.77 -1.37
C PRO A 214 -12.53 1.12 -2.09
N GLY A 215 -12.59 0.98 -3.41
CA GLY A 215 -13.77 1.36 -4.19
C GLY A 215 -14.81 0.24 -4.32
N SER A 216 -14.58 -0.93 -3.71
CA SER A 216 -15.58 -2.01 -3.70
C SER A 216 -16.81 -1.62 -2.88
N TYR A 217 -17.99 -2.07 -3.33
CA TYR A 217 -19.28 -1.91 -2.67
C TYR A 217 -19.60 -0.47 -2.26
N TYR A 218 -19.80 0.41 -3.24
CA TYR A 218 -20.06 1.84 -3.05
C TYR A 218 -19.04 2.47 -2.10
N TRP A 219 -17.77 2.17 -2.36
CA TRP A 219 -16.64 2.66 -1.60
C TRP A 219 -16.63 2.30 -0.11
N THR A 220 -17.40 1.30 0.33
CA THR A 220 -17.16 0.66 1.63
C THR A 220 -15.72 0.14 1.68
N GLY A 221 -15.25 -0.46 0.59
CA GLY A 221 -13.93 -1.03 0.44
C GLY A 221 -13.84 -2.48 0.93
N THR A 222 -12.74 -3.14 0.56
CA THR A 222 -12.42 -4.51 0.96
C THR A 222 -10.92 -4.77 0.82
N VAL A 223 -10.50 -5.98 1.16
CA VAL A 223 -9.15 -6.50 0.92
C VAL A 223 -9.25 -7.75 0.06
N LYS A 224 -8.44 -7.85 -0.98
CA LYS A 224 -8.30 -9.03 -1.83
C LYS A 224 -7.04 -9.76 -1.43
N VAL A 225 -7.17 -11.00 -0.96
CA VAL A 225 -6.04 -11.83 -0.53
C VAL A 225 -5.93 -13.04 -1.46
N PHE A 226 -4.73 -13.25 -1.97
CA PHE A 226 -4.44 -14.28 -2.97
C PHE A 226 -3.24 -15.11 -2.53
N ASN A 227 -3.41 -16.43 -2.42
CA ASN A 227 -2.28 -17.35 -2.21
C ASN A 227 -1.65 -17.68 -3.56
N ILE A 228 -0.40 -17.26 -3.74
CA ILE A 228 0.29 -17.43 -5.02
C ILE A 228 0.68 -18.88 -5.30
N THR A 229 0.84 -19.70 -4.26
CA THR A 229 1.26 -21.10 -4.33
C THR A 229 0.07 -22.00 -4.68
N SER A 230 -1.03 -21.90 -3.93
CA SER A 230 -2.23 -22.71 -4.15
C SER A 230 -3.19 -22.13 -5.20
N ASN A 231 -2.96 -20.90 -5.67
CA ASN A 231 -3.84 -20.19 -6.59
C ASN A 231 -5.25 -19.92 -6.00
N SER A 232 -5.38 -19.90 -4.67
CA SER A 232 -6.65 -19.65 -3.98
C SER A 232 -6.85 -18.17 -3.63
N GLN A 233 -8.11 -17.75 -3.57
CA GLN A 233 -8.52 -16.42 -3.12
C GLN A 233 -9.25 -16.53 -1.79
N TYR A 234 -9.08 -15.52 -0.94
CA TYR A 234 -9.83 -15.39 0.30
C TYR A 234 -10.70 -14.15 0.23
N SER A 235 -11.96 -14.33 0.60
CA SER A 235 -12.98 -13.29 0.52
C SER A 235 -13.34 -12.79 1.90
N LEU A 236 -13.54 -11.48 2.01
CA LEU A 236 -14.08 -10.87 3.20
C LEU A 236 -15.60 -11.04 3.21
N ASN A 237 -16.13 -11.72 4.24
CA ASN A 237 -17.56 -11.73 4.44
C ASN A 237 -18.00 -10.37 5.02
N ARG A 238 -18.83 -9.65 4.28
CA ARG A 238 -19.26 -8.30 4.67
C ARG A 238 -20.41 -8.30 5.67
N ASP A 239 -21.21 -9.37 5.73
CA ASP A 239 -22.35 -9.42 6.66
C ASP A 239 -21.87 -9.40 8.12
N ASP A 240 -20.63 -9.86 8.36
CA ASP A 240 -19.97 -9.82 9.67
C ASP A 240 -19.38 -8.43 10.01
N LEU A 241 -19.53 -7.46 9.11
CA LEU A 241 -18.92 -6.13 9.19
C LEU A 241 -19.96 -5.02 9.11
N SER A 242 -20.16 -4.31 10.23
CA SER A 242 -20.94 -3.07 10.30
C SER A 242 -20.18 -1.84 9.76
N ILE A 243 -19.61 -1.96 8.55
CA ILE A 243 -18.82 -0.88 7.90
C ILE A 243 -19.73 -0.05 7.00
N GLN A 244 -19.69 1.27 7.17
CA GLN A 244 -20.51 2.19 6.39
C GLN A 244 -20.01 2.30 4.93
N ARG A 245 -20.89 2.72 4.02
CA ARG A 245 -20.47 3.13 2.66
C ARG A 245 -19.47 4.28 2.73
N TYR A 246 -18.62 4.40 1.72
CA TYR A 246 -17.59 5.44 1.64
C TYR A 246 -16.51 5.38 2.75
N SER A 247 -16.30 4.23 3.38
CA SER A 247 -15.28 4.03 4.43
C SER A 247 -13.85 3.84 3.88
N TYR A 248 -13.72 3.45 2.62
CA TYR A 248 -12.46 3.17 1.92
C TYR A 248 -11.59 2.09 2.59
N LEU A 249 -12.22 1.02 3.11
CA LEU A 249 -11.49 -0.13 3.65
C LEU A 249 -10.50 -0.69 2.61
N GLY A 250 -9.26 -0.92 3.03
CA GLY A 250 -8.18 -1.34 2.14
C GLY A 250 -7.45 -0.17 1.47
N TYR A 251 -7.66 1.07 1.92
CA TYR A 251 -6.83 2.20 1.46
C TYR A 251 -5.34 1.96 1.76
N ALA A 252 -5.05 1.37 2.91
CA ALA A 252 -3.73 0.86 3.29
C ALA A 252 -3.88 -0.57 3.82
N VAL A 253 -2.89 -1.42 3.55
CA VAL A 253 -2.88 -2.82 3.98
C VAL A 253 -1.50 -3.22 4.49
N THR A 254 -1.45 -4.13 5.45
CA THR A 254 -0.25 -4.85 5.87
C THR A 254 -0.63 -6.25 6.34
N ALA A 255 0.35 -7.12 6.53
CA ALA A 255 0.15 -8.47 7.01
C ALA A 255 1.28 -8.86 7.96
N GLY A 256 0.98 -9.70 8.92
CA GLY A 256 1.96 -10.13 9.92
C GLY A 256 1.31 -10.97 11.02
N HIS A 257 2.10 -11.30 12.03
CA HIS A 257 1.69 -12.11 13.17
C HIS A 257 1.18 -11.19 14.29
N PHE A 258 -0.12 -10.86 14.29
CA PHE A 258 -0.71 -9.97 15.30
C PHE A 258 -1.40 -10.73 16.43
N SER A 259 -2.01 -11.87 16.10
CA SER A 259 -2.83 -12.65 17.01
C SER A 259 -2.13 -13.92 17.52
N SER A 260 -1.25 -14.52 16.72
CA SER A 260 -0.40 -15.65 17.11
C SER A 260 0.89 -15.68 16.27
N PRO A 261 2.03 -16.15 16.82
CA PRO A 261 3.28 -16.31 16.07
C PRO A 261 3.21 -17.23 14.85
N THR A 262 2.20 -18.10 14.77
CA THR A 262 2.06 -19.10 13.70
C THR A 262 1.02 -18.74 12.66
N THR A 263 0.25 -17.67 12.87
CA THR A 263 -0.85 -17.27 11.97
C THR A 263 -0.53 -15.93 11.34
N ILE A 264 -0.67 -15.85 10.01
CA ILE A 264 -0.62 -14.57 9.31
C ILE A 264 -2.00 -13.93 9.39
N ASP A 265 -2.05 -12.74 9.95
CA ASP A 265 -3.19 -11.86 9.98
C ASP A 265 -3.02 -10.74 8.96
N VAL A 266 -4.14 -10.21 8.47
CA VAL A 266 -4.21 -9.11 7.51
C VAL A 266 -4.79 -7.89 8.21
N ALA A 267 -4.06 -6.78 8.22
CA ALA A 267 -4.55 -5.51 8.72
C ALA A 267 -4.89 -4.55 7.57
N ALA A 268 -6.00 -3.84 7.68
CA ALA A 268 -6.43 -2.87 6.67
C ALA A 268 -7.02 -1.61 7.30
N GLY A 269 -6.66 -0.46 6.73
CA GLY A 269 -7.20 0.84 7.09
C GLY A 269 -8.46 1.18 6.32
N ALA A 270 -9.42 1.80 7.00
CA ALA A 270 -10.63 2.41 6.46
C ALA A 270 -10.67 3.87 6.92
N PRO A 271 -9.94 4.78 6.25
CA PRO A 271 -9.67 6.12 6.76
C PRO A 271 -10.91 7.01 6.91
N GLN A 272 -12.00 6.70 6.21
CA GLN A 272 -13.26 7.48 6.25
C GLN A 272 -14.33 6.84 7.16
N ASP A 273 -14.05 5.68 7.74
CA ASP A 273 -15.02 4.97 8.57
C ASP A 273 -15.34 5.74 9.85
N GLY A 274 -16.61 6.10 10.03
CA GLY A 274 -17.08 6.84 11.20
C GLY A 274 -16.52 8.26 11.31
N GLY A 275 -15.97 8.83 10.23
CA GLY A 275 -15.42 10.20 10.17
C GLY A 275 -14.06 10.40 10.86
N GLU A 276 -13.61 9.45 11.68
CA GLU A 276 -12.30 9.49 12.36
C GLU A 276 -11.30 8.47 11.78
N GLY A 277 -11.81 7.53 10.97
CA GLY A 277 -11.06 6.42 10.40
C GLY A 277 -10.92 5.25 11.38
N LYS A 278 -10.79 4.04 10.83
CA LYS A 278 -10.59 2.80 11.59
C LYS A 278 -9.54 1.91 10.97
N VAL A 279 -9.01 0.99 11.78
CA VAL A 279 -8.17 -0.12 11.34
C VAL A 279 -8.84 -1.42 11.75
N TYR A 280 -8.82 -2.40 10.85
CA TYR A 280 -9.36 -3.74 11.05
C TYR A 280 -8.25 -4.76 10.91
N ILE A 281 -8.30 -5.82 11.71
CA ILE A 281 -7.44 -7.00 11.57
C ILE A 281 -8.33 -8.21 11.27
N PHE A 282 -7.91 -8.98 10.29
CA PHE A 282 -8.59 -10.16 9.79
C PHE A 282 -7.68 -11.38 9.91
N ARG A 283 -8.27 -12.51 10.29
CA ARG A 283 -7.65 -13.82 10.24
C ARG A 283 -8.22 -14.61 9.06
N ILE A 284 -7.39 -15.44 8.45
CA ILE A 284 -7.83 -16.39 7.42
C ILE A 284 -8.39 -17.63 8.11
N GLU A 285 -9.66 -17.94 7.88
CA GLU A 285 -10.33 -19.14 8.35
C GLU A 285 -11.02 -19.84 7.17
N GLY A 286 -10.49 -21.01 6.76
CA GLY A 286 -10.92 -21.67 5.53
C GLY A 286 -10.65 -20.80 4.30
N THR A 287 -11.70 -20.38 3.60
CA THR A 287 -11.64 -19.47 2.43
C THR A 287 -12.05 -18.03 2.77
N SER A 288 -12.30 -17.73 4.04
CA SER A 288 -12.87 -16.46 4.48
C SER A 288 -11.88 -15.65 5.30
N LEU A 289 -11.98 -14.33 5.20
CA LEU A 289 -11.33 -13.38 6.10
C LEU A 289 -12.31 -13.01 7.21
N VAL A 290 -11.98 -13.38 8.44
CA VAL A 290 -12.81 -13.14 9.62
C VAL A 290 -12.20 -12.01 10.44
N LYS A 291 -12.99 -10.98 10.75
CA LYS A 291 -12.52 -9.86 11.59
C LYS A 291 -12.27 -10.33 13.01
N THR A 292 -11.04 -10.16 13.48
CA THR A 292 -10.63 -10.49 14.86
C THR A 292 -10.45 -9.24 15.72
N PHE A 293 -10.18 -8.09 15.12
CA PHE A 293 -9.96 -6.84 15.85
C PHE A 293 -10.39 -5.61 15.04
N GLN A 294 -10.78 -4.56 15.75
CA GLN A 294 -10.98 -3.22 15.18
C GLN A 294 -10.54 -2.14 16.17
N ALA A 295 -10.00 -1.05 15.67
CA ALA A 295 -9.69 0.14 16.45
C ALA A 295 -10.05 1.41 15.68
N SER A 296 -10.63 2.39 16.38
CA SER A 296 -10.88 3.72 15.84
C SER A 296 -9.63 4.59 15.96
N GLY A 297 -9.44 5.45 14.97
CA GLY A 297 -8.47 6.53 15.03
C GLY A 297 -8.80 7.53 16.13
N LYS A 298 -7.85 8.43 16.40
CA LYS A 298 -8.10 9.64 17.19
C LYS A 298 -7.81 10.83 16.31
N MET A 299 -8.78 11.73 16.15
CA MET A 299 -8.53 12.98 15.44
C MET A 299 -7.44 13.79 16.15
N VAL A 300 -6.30 13.98 15.49
CA VAL A 300 -5.23 14.84 15.99
C VAL A 300 -5.53 16.29 15.62
N CYS A 301 -6.43 16.94 16.38
CA CYS A 301 -6.68 18.36 16.18
C CYS A 301 -5.49 19.19 16.69
N LYS A 302 -4.67 19.73 15.78
CA LYS A 302 -3.60 20.67 16.16
C LYS A 302 -4.21 22.02 16.53
N LYS A 303 -4.03 22.43 17.78
CA LYS A 303 -4.42 23.76 18.27
C LYS A 303 -3.42 24.80 17.75
N LYS A 304 -3.76 25.54 16.69
CA LYS A 304 -3.01 26.75 16.28
C LYS A 304 -3.79 27.99 16.72
N LYS A 305 -3.17 28.82 17.57
CA LYS A 305 -3.62 30.18 17.92
C LYS A 305 -5.14 30.29 18.18
N LYS A 306 -5.65 29.59 19.20
CA LYS A 306 -7.07 29.64 19.64
C LYS A 306 -8.14 29.23 18.61
N LYS A 307 -7.76 28.63 17.47
CA LYS A 307 -8.68 27.94 16.56
C LYS A 307 -8.35 26.45 16.55
N PHE A 308 -9.35 25.61 16.80
CA PHE A 308 -9.26 24.20 16.45
C PHE A 308 -9.43 24.11 14.95
N ILE A 309 -8.39 23.67 14.25
CA ILE A 309 -8.49 23.24 12.85
C ILE A 309 -8.37 21.72 12.91
N CYS A 310 -9.51 21.05 12.90
CA CYS A 310 -9.56 19.62 12.65
C CYS A 310 -9.68 19.50 11.13
N GLY A 311 -8.62 18.98 10.48
CA GLY A 311 -8.68 18.66 9.06
C GLY A 311 -9.45 17.35 8.90
N ALA A 312 -10.44 17.37 8.01
CA ALA A 312 -11.06 16.15 7.47
C ALA A 312 -10.09 15.41 6.55
#